data_AF-A0A2M7JZW5-F1
#
_entry.id   AF-A0A2M7JZW5-F1
#
_cell.length_a   1.000
_cell.length_b   1.000
_cell.length_c   1.000
_cell.angle_alpha   90.00
_cell.angle_beta   90.00
_cell.angle_gamma   90.00
#
_symmetry.space_group_name_H-M   'P 1'
#
loop_
_entity.id
_entity.type
_entity.pdbx_description
1 polymer ?
#
loop_
_entity_poly.entity_id
_entity_poly.type
_entity_poly.pdbx_seq_one_letter_code
_entity_poly.pdbx_strand_id
1 'polypeptide(L)'
;MRQLSIKKNQVNVWRGLERKVIELHEIATLATEQNDDSLKEELKQETEEITSQLERLEKQLFFTGDYDARNALVALHAGAGGTESQDWASMLLRMYLKWAERNNYQAEILDVSPGEEAGIKSSTIEIKG
;
A
#
# COMPACT_ATOMS: atom_id res chain seq x y z
N MET A 1 -11.90 19.94 -13.91
CA MET A 1 -12.48 19.74 -12.55
C MET A 1 -11.92 18.53 -11.81
N ARG A 2 -11.78 17.34 -12.42
CA ARG A 2 -11.24 16.12 -11.78
C ARG A 2 -9.83 16.28 -11.18
N GLN A 3 -8.87 16.85 -11.91
CA GLN A 3 -7.50 17.04 -11.38
C GLN A 3 -7.42 18.03 -10.22
N LEU A 4 -8.23 19.10 -10.23
CA LEU A 4 -8.32 20.02 -9.11
C LEU A 4 -8.85 19.31 -7.85
N SER A 5 -9.83 18.42 -8.01
CA SER A 5 -10.35 17.61 -6.91
C SER A 5 -9.28 16.69 -6.31
N ILE A 6 -8.47 16.04 -7.16
CA ILE A 6 -7.38 15.16 -6.72
C ILE A 6 -6.34 15.95 -5.92
N LYS A 7 -5.86 17.08 -6.46
CA LYS A 7 -4.88 17.92 -5.75
C LYS A 7 -5.44 18.52 -4.45
N LYS A 8 -6.72 18.93 -4.44
CA LYS A 8 -7.38 19.39 -3.21
C LYS A 8 -7.46 18.30 -2.15
N ASN A 9 -7.80 17.07 -2.55
CA ASN A 9 -7.83 15.94 -1.62
C ASN A 9 -6.44 15.66 -1.04
N GLN A 10 -5.40 15.67 -1.87
CA GLN A 10 -4.03 15.50 -1.40
C GLN A 10 -3.66 16.55 -0.35
N VAL A 11 -3.92 17.84 -0.63
CA VAL A 11 -3.65 18.93 0.34
C VAL A 11 -4.46 18.76 1.63
N ASN A 12 -5.73 18.37 1.54
CA ASN A 12 -6.59 18.18 2.71
C ASN A 12 -6.11 17.05 3.61
N VAL A 13 -5.57 15.96 3.04
CA VAL A 13 -5.00 14.85 3.81
C VAL A 13 -3.79 15.30 4.62
N TRP A 14 -2.86 16.04 4.01
CA TRP A 14 -1.68 16.58 4.70
C TRP A 14 -2.05 17.57 5.80
N ARG A 15 -2.96 18.51 5.52
CA ARG A 15 -3.47 19.44 6.54
C ARG A 15 -4.22 18.74 7.67
N GLY A 16 -4.87 17.62 7.37
CA GLY A 16 -5.50 16.77 8.38
C GLY A 16 -4.46 16.18 9.33
N LEU A 17 -3.38 15.63 8.79
CA LEU A 17 -2.28 15.06 9.59
C LEU A 17 -1.57 16.15 10.43
N GLU A 18 -1.30 17.31 9.84
CA GLU A 18 -0.71 18.46 10.53
C GLU A 18 -1.54 18.87 11.76
N ARG A 19 -2.87 19.00 11.60
CA ARG A 19 -3.76 19.31 12.73
C ARG A 19 -3.70 18.27 13.83
N LYS A 20 -3.74 16.98 13.49
CA LYS A 20 -3.63 15.90 14.48
C LYS A 20 -2.33 15.97 15.27
N VAL A 21 -1.21 16.25 14.60
CA VAL A 21 0.09 16.40 15.26
C VAL A 21 0.08 17.58 16.24
N ILE A 22 -0.49 18.72 15.82
CA ILE A 22 -0.60 19.91 16.68
C ILE A 22 -1.48 19.61 17.90
N GLU A 23 -2.67 19.04 17.70
CA GLU A 23 -3.59 18.66 18.77
C GLU A 23 -2.94 17.68 19.77
N LEU A 24 -2.26 16.64 19.26
CA LEU A 24 -1.56 15.67 20.10
C LEU A 24 -0.41 16.31 20.89
N HIS A 25 0.32 17.24 20.27
CA HIS A 25 1.40 17.97 20.93
C HIS A 25 0.88 18.89 22.05
N GLU A 26 -0.25 19.56 21.84
CA GLU A 26 -0.91 20.38 22.87
C GLU A 26 -1.34 19.53 24.07
N ILE A 27 -1.97 18.36 23.82
CA ILE A 27 -2.37 17.41 24.88
C ILE A 27 -1.14 16.91 25.64
N ALA A 28 -0.08 16.51 24.93
CA ALA A 28 1.15 16.02 25.56
C ALA A 28 1.83 17.09 26.42
N THR A 29 1.84 18.34 25.95
CA THR A 29 2.35 19.48 26.72
C THR A 29 1.57 19.66 28.01
N LEU A 30 0.23 19.70 27.94
CA LEU A 30 -0.64 19.85 29.10
C LEU A 30 -0.49 18.71 30.11
N ALA A 31 -0.42 17.46 29.63
CA ALA A 31 -0.22 16.28 30.48
C ALA A 31 1.13 16.36 31.22
N THR A 32 2.18 16.81 30.53
CA THR A 32 3.51 17.00 31.12
C THR A 32 3.50 18.10 32.19
N GLU A 33 2.86 19.25 31.91
CA GLU A 33 2.73 20.36 32.87
C GLU A 33 1.96 19.94 34.13
N GLN A 34 0.96 19.07 33.99
CA GLN A 34 0.13 18.57 35.08
C GLN A 34 0.70 17.32 35.78
N ASN A 35 1.82 16.76 35.29
CA ASN A 35 2.35 15.45 35.70
C ASN A 35 1.28 14.33 35.65
N ASP A 36 0.43 14.37 34.62
CA ASP A 36 -0.61 13.37 34.41
C ASP A 36 -0.10 12.20 33.55
N ASP A 37 0.43 11.18 34.23
CA ASP A 37 0.90 9.95 33.58
C ASP A 37 -0.23 9.07 33.01
N SER A 38 -1.50 9.36 33.33
CA SER A 38 -2.63 8.51 32.87
C SER A 38 -2.81 8.54 31.35
N LEU A 39 -2.41 9.64 30.71
CA LEU A 39 -2.52 9.84 29.26
C LEU A 39 -1.34 9.26 28.47
N LYS A 40 -0.30 8.77 29.15
CA LYS A 40 0.96 8.38 28.50
C LYS A 40 0.79 7.26 27.46
N GLU A 41 -0.03 6.27 27.77
CA GLU A 41 -0.27 5.14 26.86
C GLU A 41 -1.12 5.56 25.65
N GLU A 42 -2.12 6.41 25.86
CA GLU A 42 -2.95 6.96 24.78
C GLU A 42 -2.12 7.83 23.84
N LEU A 43 -1.31 8.74 24.38
CA LEU A 43 -0.39 9.59 23.60
C LEU A 43 0.58 8.76 22.76
N LYS A 44 1.07 7.65 23.32
CA LYS A 44 1.97 6.74 22.60
C LYS A 44 1.26 6.07 21.44
N GLN A 45 0.05 5.53 21.65
CA GLN A 45 -0.74 4.87 20.60
C GLN A 45 -1.07 5.84 19.46
N GLU A 46 -1.56 7.03 19.77
CA GLU A 46 -1.84 8.08 18.77
C GLU A 46 -0.58 8.50 18.00
N THR A 47 0.57 8.59 18.70
CA THR A 47 1.86 8.89 18.03
C THR A 47 2.25 7.79 17.05
N GLU A 48 2.09 6.52 17.42
CA GLU A 48 2.35 5.38 16.53
C GLU A 48 1.44 5.38 15.30
N GLU A 49 0.16 5.71 15.48
CA GLU A 49 -0.81 5.84 14.38
C GLU A 49 -0.45 6.98 13.41
N ILE A 50 -0.15 8.17 13.94
CA ILE A 50 0.29 9.32 13.15
C ILE A 50 1.56 8.99 12.38
N THR A 51 2.53 8.33 13.03
CA THR A 51 3.79 7.93 12.40
C THR A 51 3.55 6.96 11.25
N SER A 52 2.74 5.91 11.48
CA SER A 52 2.36 4.96 10.42
C SER A 52 1.64 5.63 9.25
N GLN A 53 0.75 6.59 9.54
CA GLN A 53 0.08 7.37 8.52
C GLN A 53 1.06 8.25 7.72
N LEU A 54 2.01 8.91 8.39
CA LEU A 54 3.02 9.75 7.75
C LEU A 54 3.88 8.91 6.80
N GLU A 55 4.42 7.78 7.25
CA GLU A 55 5.24 6.88 6.42
C GLU A 55 4.49 6.41 5.16
N ARG A 56 3.19 6.15 5.29
CA ARG A 56 2.34 5.77 4.15
C ARG A 56 2.20 6.94 3.16
N LEU A 57 2.01 8.17 3.64
CA LEU A 57 1.88 9.35 2.78
C LEU A 57 3.21 9.72 2.12
N GLU A 58 4.33 9.57 2.81
CA GLU A 58 5.67 9.77 2.22
C GLU A 58 5.92 8.78 1.08
N LYS A 59 5.54 7.51 1.26
CA LYS A 59 5.62 6.52 0.17
C LYS A 59 4.83 6.94 -1.07
N GLN A 60 3.68 7.59 -0.88
CA GLN A 60 2.88 8.11 -1.99
C GLN A 60 3.58 9.22 -2.77
N LEU A 61 4.53 9.94 -2.17
CA LEU A 61 5.29 10.98 -2.87
C LEU A 61 6.28 10.42 -3.89
N PHE A 62 6.65 9.14 -3.81
CA PHE A 62 7.50 8.52 -4.84
C PHE A 62 6.74 8.29 -6.15
N PHE A 63 5.40 8.20 -6.11
CA PHE A 63 4.56 7.94 -7.27
C PHE A 63 4.28 9.21 -8.09
N THR A 64 5.31 9.70 -8.77
CA THR A 64 5.27 10.92 -9.61
C THR A 64 5.16 10.63 -11.10
N GLY A 65 5.15 9.35 -11.49
CA GLY A 65 5.03 8.91 -12.88
C GLY A 65 3.64 9.15 -13.46
N ASP A 66 3.58 9.34 -14.78
CA ASP A 66 2.34 9.62 -15.52
C ASP A 66 1.29 8.49 -15.42
N TYR A 67 1.73 7.29 -15.04
CA TYR A 67 0.93 6.06 -15.03
C TYR A 67 0.70 5.50 -13.63
N ASP A 68 1.27 6.08 -12.58
CA ASP A 68 1.24 5.48 -11.23
C ASP A 68 -0.17 5.41 -10.63
N ALA A 69 -1.08 6.28 -11.08
CA ALA A 69 -2.48 6.29 -10.68
C ALA A 69 -3.37 5.34 -11.50
N ARG A 70 -2.79 4.51 -12.38
CA ARG A 70 -3.53 3.55 -13.21
C ARG A 70 -3.42 2.15 -12.62
N ASN A 71 -4.41 1.31 -12.95
CA ASN A 71 -4.35 -0.13 -12.71
C ASN A 71 -3.09 -0.71 -13.37
N ALA A 72 -2.52 -1.74 -12.74
CA ALA A 72 -1.35 -2.43 -13.25
C ALA A 72 -1.75 -3.73 -13.95
N LEU A 73 -1.16 -3.99 -15.11
CA LEU A 73 -1.14 -5.32 -15.73
C LEU A 73 0.19 -5.98 -15.41
N VAL A 74 0.14 -7.12 -14.74
CA VAL A 74 1.34 -7.90 -14.39
C VAL A 74 1.32 -9.18 -15.21
N ALA A 75 2.32 -9.32 -16.08
CA ALA A 75 2.54 -10.51 -16.88
C ALA A 75 3.71 -11.32 -16.29
N LEU A 76 3.44 -12.58 -15.94
CA LEU A 76 4.45 -13.52 -15.47
C LEU A 76 4.71 -14.54 -16.57
N HIS A 77 5.98 -14.78 -16.86
CA HIS A 77 6.42 -15.78 -17.83
C HIS A 77 7.47 -16.69 -17.18
N ALA A 78 7.27 -17.99 -17.28
CA ALA A 78 8.29 -18.96 -16.87
C ALA A 78 9.52 -18.80 -17.77
N GLY A 79 10.69 -18.62 -17.14
CA GLY A 79 11.96 -18.53 -17.84
C GLY A 79 12.48 -19.89 -18.32
N ALA A 80 13.76 -19.93 -18.70
CA ALA A 80 14.43 -21.18 -19.02
C ALA A 80 14.57 -22.07 -17.76
N GLY A 81 14.26 -23.36 -17.89
CA GLY A 81 14.32 -24.34 -16.78
C GLY A 81 13.15 -25.33 -16.72
N GLY A 82 12.21 -25.27 -17.67
CA GLY A 82 11.16 -26.28 -17.81
C GLY A 82 10.18 -26.28 -16.62
N THR A 83 9.87 -27.45 -16.08
CA THR A 83 8.85 -27.65 -15.04
C THR A 83 9.16 -26.88 -13.75
N GLU A 84 10.42 -26.75 -13.34
CA GLU A 84 10.78 -26.01 -12.12
C GLU A 84 10.52 -24.51 -12.25
N SER A 85 10.86 -23.92 -13.40
CA SER A 85 10.55 -22.52 -13.69
C SER A 85 9.05 -22.25 -13.78
N GLN A 86 8.29 -23.22 -14.28
CA GLN A 86 6.83 -23.13 -14.34
C GLN A 86 6.21 -23.19 -12.95
N ASP A 87 6.71 -24.05 -12.06
CA ASP A 87 6.24 -24.10 -10.68
C ASP A 87 6.59 -22.81 -9.92
N TRP A 88 7.79 -22.26 -10.12
CA TRP A 88 8.16 -20.96 -9.56
C TRP A 88 7.27 -19.82 -10.06
N ALA A 89 6.96 -19.78 -11.35
CA ALA A 89 6.01 -18.80 -11.90
C ALA A 89 4.63 -18.91 -11.22
N SER A 90 4.18 -20.12 -10.89
CA SER A 90 2.94 -20.36 -10.15
C SER A 90 3.01 -19.84 -8.70
N MET A 91 4.18 -19.94 -8.07
CA MET A 91 4.42 -19.39 -6.74
C MET A 91 4.37 -17.86 -6.76
N LEU A 92 4.98 -17.23 -7.76
CA LEU A 92 4.94 -15.78 -7.94
C LEU A 92 3.51 -15.28 -8.20
N LEU A 93 2.73 -15.97 -9.03
CA LEU A 93 1.32 -15.63 -9.24
C LEU A 93 0.56 -15.60 -7.90
N ARG A 94 0.68 -16.68 -7.11
CA ARG A 94 0.05 -16.75 -5.77
C ARG A 94 0.56 -15.65 -4.83
N MET A 95 1.84 -15.32 -4.91
CA MET A 95 2.44 -14.24 -4.11
C MET A 95 1.81 -12.89 -4.44
N TYR A 96 1.70 -12.54 -5.72
CA TYR A 96 1.13 -11.26 -6.14
C TYR A 96 -0.37 -11.15 -5.84
N LEU A 97 -1.13 -12.24 -5.99
CA LEU A 97 -2.55 -12.27 -5.59
C LEU A 97 -2.72 -11.98 -4.09
N LYS A 98 -1.91 -12.64 -3.23
CA LYS A 98 -1.91 -12.39 -1.79
C LYS A 98 -1.43 -10.98 -1.43
N TRP A 99 -0.43 -10.46 -2.14
CA TRP A 99 0.06 -9.10 -1.93
C TRP A 99 -1.03 -8.08 -2.26
N ALA A 100 -1.76 -8.25 -3.36
CA ALA A 100 -2.85 -7.37 -3.74
C ALA A 100 -3.96 -7.37 -2.67
N GLU A 101 -4.39 -8.55 -2.23
CA GLU A 101 -5.38 -8.70 -1.14
C GLU A 101 -4.93 -7.98 0.15
N ARG A 102 -3.68 -8.18 0.59
CA ARG A 102 -3.13 -7.54 1.80
C ARG A 102 -3.06 -6.02 1.72
N ASN A 103 -2.97 -5.45 0.51
CA ASN A 103 -2.92 -4.01 0.28
C ASN A 103 -4.28 -3.42 -0.12
N ASN A 104 -5.37 -4.19 0.00
CA ASN A 104 -6.73 -3.81 -0.39
C ASN A 104 -6.88 -3.47 -1.88
N TYR A 105 -6.09 -4.10 -2.74
CA TYR A 105 -6.24 -4.03 -4.19
C TYR A 105 -7.10 -5.18 -4.70
N GLN A 106 -7.87 -4.94 -5.75
CA GLN A 106 -8.62 -5.97 -6.45
C GLN A 106 -7.72 -6.61 -7.51
N ALA A 107 -7.45 -7.91 -7.40
CA ALA A 107 -6.70 -8.66 -8.40
C ALA A 107 -7.62 -9.58 -9.21
N GLU A 108 -7.48 -9.54 -10.54
CA GLU A 108 -8.25 -10.34 -11.49
C GLU A 108 -7.29 -11.08 -12.42
N ILE A 109 -7.41 -12.41 -12.53
CA ILE A 109 -6.63 -13.19 -13.49
C ILE A 109 -7.32 -13.06 -14.85
N LEU A 110 -6.65 -12.41 -15.81
CA LEU A 110 -7.17 -12.22 -17.15
C LEU A 110 -6.87 -13.42 -18.06
N ASP A 111 -5.68 -14.01 -17.90
CA ASP A 111 -5.25 -15.18 -18.67
C ASP A 111 -4.26 -16.04 -17.86
N VAL A 112 -4.29 -17.34 -18.10
CA VAL A 112 -3.33 -18.29 -17.53
C VAL A 112 -3.08 -19.44 -18.50
N SER A 113 -1.81 -19.70 -18.76
CA SER A 113 -1.35 -20.84 -19.56
C SER A 113 -0.69 -21.86 -18.65
N PRO A 114 -1.29 -23.07 -18.46
CA PRO A 114 -0.74 -24.08 -17.59
C PRO A 114 0.58 -24.65 -18.13
N GLY A 115 1.43 -25.13 -17.20
CA GLY A 115 2.57 -25.98 -17.52
C GLY A 115 2.16 -27.34 -18.08
N GLU A 116 3.09 -28.05 -18.71
CA GLU A 116 2.82 -29.40 -19.24
C GLU A 116 2.72 -30.44 -18.14
N GLU A 117 3.57 -30.33 -17.11
CA GLU A 117 3.60 -31.25 -15.97
C GLU A 117 3.17 -30.57 -14.66
N ALA A 118 3.64 -29.35 -14.41
CA ALA A 118 3.32 -28.59 -13.21
C ALA A 118 3.44 -27.07 -13.45
N GLY A 119 2.83 -26.28 -12.57
CA GLY A 119 2.95 -24.82 -12.58
C GLY A 119 2.28 -24.15 -13.79
N ILE A 120 2.80 -22.98 -14.17
CA ILE A 120 2.27 -22.17 -15.28
C ILE A 120 3.38 -21.76 -16.24
N LYS A 121 3.10 -21.75 -17.55
CA LYS A 121 3.99 -21.16 -18.58
C LYS A 121 3.90 -19.64 -18.54
N SER A 122 2.68 -19.10 -18.39
CA SER A 122 2.46 -17.67 -18.25
C SER A 122 1.14 -17.36 -17.55
N SER A 123 1.02 -16.14 -17.03
CA SER A 123 -0.25 -15.57 -16.58
C SER A 123 -0.26 -14.06 -16.75
N THR A 124 -1.44 -13.49 -16.94
CA THR A 124 -1.67 -12.05 -16.92
C THR A 124 -2.70 -11.74 -15.83
N ILE A 125 -2.35 -10.87 -14.90
CA ILE A 125 -3.24 -10.38 -13.86
C ILE A 125 -3.43 -8.87 -13.98
N GLU A 126 -4.65 -8.41 -13.75
CA GLU A 126 -4.97 -6.99 -13.57
C GLU A 126 -5.09 -6.70 -12.07
N ILE A 127 -4.36 -5.68 -11.59
CA ILE A 127 -4.43 -5.18 -10.22
C ILE A 127 -5.05 -3.78 -10.25
N LYS A 128 -6.21 -3.62 -9.63
CA LYS A 128 -7.00 -2.38 -9.55
C LYS A 128 -6.90 -1.78 -8.15
N GLY A 129 -6.54 -0.50 -8.07
CA GLY A 129 -6.18 0.17 -6.81
C GLY A 129 -5.93 1.65 -6.94
#